data_AF-A0A644XHX1-F1
#
_entry.id   AF-A0A644XHX1-F1
#
_cell.length_a   1.000
_cell.length_b   1.000
_cell.length_c   1.000
_cell.angle_alpha   90.00
_cell.angle_beta   90.00
_cell.angle_gamma   90.00
#
_symmetry.space_group_name_H-M   'P 1'
#
loop_
_entity.id
_entity.type
_entity.pdbx_description
1 polymer ?
#
loop_
_entity_poly.entity_id
_entity_poly.type
_entity_poly.pdbx_seq_one_letter_code
_entity_poly.pdbx_strand_id
1 'polypeptide(L)' 'MCEYLTIKQAAAYCSYNAAYFGRIMEQYKIPKYGPNKNRIRVLDLEAWMKNPEVFANIDAEIRSGFRRVV' A
#
# COMPACT_ATOMS: atom_id res chain seq x y z
N MET A 1 -11.91 -7.58 -16.08
CA MET A 1 -11.30 -8.65 -15.27
C MET A 1 -11.14 -8.16 -13.85
N CYS A 2 -11.68 -8.87 -12.86
CA CYS A 2 -11.45 -8.57 -11.44
C CYS A 2 -10.45 -9.57 -10.89
N GLU A 3 -9.17 -9.31 -11.13
CA GLU A 3 -8.10 -10.15 -10.61
C GLU A 3 -7.79 -9.76 -9.16
N TYR A 4 -7.67 -10.77 -8.32
CA TYR A 4 -7.31 -10.64 -6.91
C TYR A 4 -5.93 -11.24 -6.71
N LEU A 5 -4.96 -10.40 -6.37
CA LEU A 5 -3.58 -10.78 -6.13
C LEU A 5 -3.32 -10.95 -4.65
N THR A 6 -2.47 -11.90 -4.29
CA THR A 6 -1.88 -11.96 -2.95
C THR A 6 -0.88 -10.83 -2.75
N ILE A 7 -0.53 -10.52 -1.50
CA ILE A 7 0.49 -9.50 -1.17
C ILE A 7 1.80 -9.74 -1.92
N LYS A 8 2.25 -11.00 -2.03
CA LYS A 8 3.48 -11.36 -2.76
C LYS A 8 3.36 -11.06 -4.26
N GLN A 9 2.22 -11.37 -4.87
CA GLN A 9 1.99 -11.11 -6.28
C GLN A 9 1.84 -9.61 -6.56
N ALA A 10 1.12 -8.88 -5.72
CA ALA A 10 0.98 -7.43 -5.84
C ALA A 10 2.34 -6.72 -5.65
N ALA A 11 3.16 -7.18 -4.72
CA ALA A 11 4.52 -6.67 -4.54
C ALA A 11 5.38 -6.94 -5.78
N ALA A 12 5.34 -8.17 -6.33
CA ALA A 12 6.04 -8.50 -7.57
C ALA A 12 5.56 -7.67 -8.76
N TYR A 13 4.24 -7.45 -8.87
CA TYR A 13 3.64 -6.61 -9.90
C TYR A 13 4.16 -5.17 -9.85
N CYS A 14 4.26 -4.60 -8.66
CA CYS A 14 4.81 -3.26 -8.44
C CYS A 14 6.34 -3.23 -8.34
N SER A 15 7.04 -4.36 -8.58
CA SER A 15 8.49 -4.49 -8.41
C SER A 15 9.01 -4.07 -7.03
N TYR A 16 8.21 -4.31 -5.98
CA TYR A 16 8.58 -4.09 -4.58
C TYR A 16 8.90 -5.41 -3.87
N ASN A 17 9.69 -5.31 -2.80
CA ASN A 17 9.84 -6.40 -1.84
C ASN A 17 8.53 -6.60 -1.07
N ALA A 18 8.08 -7.85 -0.88
CA ALA A 18 6.84 -8.17 -0.20
C ALA A 18 6.73 -7.61 1.24
N ALA A 19 7.83 -7.60 2.00
CA ALA A 19 7.85 -7.05 3.36
C ALA A 19 7.73 -5.52 3.34
N TYR A 20 8.43 -4.86 2.41
CA TYR A 20 8.33 -3.41 2.22
C TYR A 20 6.92 -3.01 1.75
N PHE A 21 6.38 -3.76 0.80
CA PHE A 21 5.03 -3.58 0.30
C PHE A 21 3.98 -3.75 1.40
N GLY A 22 4.15 -4.70 2.32
CA GLY A 22 3.29 -4.84 3.50
C GLY A 22 3.26 -3.57 4.36
N ARG A 23 4.42 -2.96 4.65
CA ARG A 23 4.51 -1.69 5.41
C ARG A 23 3.86 -0.53 4.67
N ILE A 24 3.98 -0.48 3.34
CA ILE A 24 3.30 0.51 2.51
C ILE A 24 1.79 0.30 2.59
N MET A 25 1.31 -0.92 2.43
CA MET A 25 -0.13 -1.21 2.54
C MET A 25 -0.72 -0.79 3.88
N GLU A 26 0.03 -0.92 4.97
CA GLU A 26 -0.39 -0.44 6.29
C GLU A 26 -0.40 1.10 6.37
N GLN A 27 0.64 1.77 5.87
CA GLN A 27 0.73 3.24 5.85
C GLN A 27 -0.36 3.88 5.00
N TYR A 28 -0.63 3.29 3.83
CA TYR A 28 -1.62 3.79 2.89
C TYR A 28 -3.01 3.15 3.13
N LYS A 29 -3.18 2.31 4.15
CA LYS A 29 -4.45 1.60 4.44
C LYS A 29 -5.09 0.95 3.21
N ILE A 30 -4.28 0.34 2.34
CA ILE A 30 -4.76 -0.26 1.08
C ILE A 30 -5.80 -1.35 1.40
N PRO A 31 -7.00 -1.32 0.78
CA PRO A 31 -8.07 -2.25 1.09
C PRO A 31 -7.69 -3.69 0.77
N LYS A 32 -7.96 -4.59 1.72
CA LYS A 32 -7.70 -6.03 1.61
C LYS A 32 -9.02 -6.78 1.55
N TYR A 33 -9.13 -7.67 0.58
CA TYR A 33 -10.32 -8.45 0.24
C TYR A 33 -10.15 -9.93 0.60
N GLY A 34 -11.28 -10.63 0.66
CA GLY A 34 -11.37 -12.06 0.92
C GLY A 34 -11.51 -12.44 2.40
N PRO A 35 -11.81 -13.72 2.70
CA PRO A 35 -12.14 -14.20 4.05
C PRO A 35 -10.99 -14.03 5.05
N ASN A 36 -9.75 -14.02 4.57
CA ASN A 36 -8.55 -13.83 5.38
C ASN A 36 -7.92 -12.44 5.22
N LYS A 37 -8.60 -11.48 4.54
CA LYS A 37 -8.08 -10.13 4.25
C LYS A 37 -6.65 -10.15 3.68
N ASN A 38 -6.38 -11.09 2.77
CA ASN A 38 -5.05 -11.35 2.22
C ASN A 38 -4.97 -11.19 0.71
N ARG A 39 -6.04 -10.71 0.08
CA ARG A 39 -6.11 -10.45 -1.37
C ARG A 39 -6.27 -8.96 -1.64
N ILE A 40 -5.71 -8.50 -2.75
CA ILE A 40 -5.72 -7.11 -3.19
C ILE A 40 -6.28 -7.13 -4.60
N ARG A 41 -7.24 -6.25 -4.87
CA ARG A 41 -7.79 -6.15 -6.21
C ARG A 41 -6.81 -5.40 -7.09
N VAL A 42 -6.56 -5.89 -8.30
CA VAL A 42 -5.65 -5.23 -9.25
C VAL A 42 -6.11 -3.80 -9.55
N LEU A 43 -7.41 -3.56 -9.69
CA LEU A 43 -7.97 -2.23 -9.89
C LEU A 43 -7.58 -1.22 -8.79
N ASP A 44 -7.68 -1.63 -7.52
CA ASP A 44 -7.29 -0.78 -6.38
C ASP A 44 -5.77 -0.57 -6.36
N LEU A 45 -5.01 -1.61 -6.72
CA LEU A 45 -3.55 -1.53 -6.83
C LEU A 45 -3.12 -0.56 -7.94
N GLU A 46 -3.77 -0.60 -9.10
CA GLU A 46 -3.52 0.32 -10.22
C GLU A 46 -3.96 1.74 -9.89
N ALA A 47 -5.09 1.91 -9.19
CA ALA A 47 -5.52 3.22 -8.72
C ALA A 47 -4.51 3.82 -7.73
N TRP A 48 -3.98 3.00 -6.82
CA TRP A 48 -2.90 3.38 -5.92
C TRP A 48 -1.59 3.67 -6.67
N MET A 49 -1.22 2.86 -7.67
CA MET A 49 -0.01 3.13 -8.49
C MET A 49 -0.14 4.43 -9.28
N LYS A 50 -1.34 4.76 -9.79
CA LYS A 50 -1.59 6.01 -10.52
C LYS A 50 -1.57 7.22 -9.60
N ASN A 51 -2.15 7.10 -8.41
CA ASN A 51 -2.18 8.17 -7.42
C ASN A 51 -1.98 7.58 -6.01
N PRO A 52 -0.73 7.47 -5.54
CA PRO A 52 -0.46 6.94 -4.20
C PRO A 52 -1.07 7.83 -3.10
N GLU A 53 -1.24 9.12 -3.38
CA GLU A 53 -1.84 10.12 -2.48
C GLU A 53 -3.32 9.88 -2.15
N VAL A 54 -4.04 9.12 -2.99
CA VAL A 54 -5.45 8.73 -2.75
C VAL A 54 -5.60 7.97 -1.43
N PHE A 55 -4.51 7.35 -0.98
CA PHE A 55 -4.46 6.49 0.18
C PHE A 55 -3.44 6.96 1.24
N ALA A 56 -2.61 7.97 0.94
CA ALA A 56 -1.47 8.42 1.77
C ALA A 56 -1.85 9.33 2.96
N ASN A 57 -3.10 9.77 3.03
CA ASN A 57 -3.43 11.07 3.60
C ASN A 57 -3.65 11.10 5.12
N ILE A 58 -2.79 10.43 5.91
CA ILE A 58 -2.84 10.54 7.39
C ILE A 58 -1.45 10.63 8.06
N ASP A 59 -0.37 10.04 7.51
CA ASP A 59 0.91 9.91 8.27
C ASP A 59 2.04 10.87 7.82
N ALA A 60 1.89 11.55 6.68
CA ALA A 60 2.89 12.50 6.20
C ALA A 60 3.04 13.73 7.13
N GLU A 61 1.97 14.12 7.81
CA GLU A 61 2.04 15.18 8.84
C GLU A 61 2.81 14.72 10.10
N ILE A 62 2.83 13.42 10.41
CA ILE A 62 3.51 12.91 11.62
C ILE A 62 5.02 12.78 11.41
N ARG A 63 5.48 12.46 10.18
CA ARG A 63 6.92 12.36 9.88
C ARG A 63 7.62 13.67 9.58
N SER A 64 6.88 14.77 9.39
CA SER A 64 7.45 16.13 9.34
C SER A 64 7.80 16.67 10.75
N GLY A 65 8.11 15.79 11.71
CA GLY A 65 8.34 16.13 13.12
C GLY A 65 9.75 15.83 13.66
N PHE A 66 10.68 15.28 12.88
CA PHE A 66 12.02 14.94 13.42
C PHE A 66 13.18 15.43 12.55
N ARG A 67 13.49 16.73 12.68
CA ARG A 67 14.88 17.19 12.84
C ARG A 67 14.95 18.57 13.51
N ARG A 68 14.86 18.59 14.84
CA ARG A 68 15.49 19.65 15.65
C ARG A 68 16.60 18.97 16.46
N VAL A 69 17.82 19.06 15.95
CA VAL A 69 19.03 18.84 16.76
C VAL A 69 19.32 20.16 17.45
N VAL A 70 19.38 20.10 18.78
CA VAL A 70 19.80 21.19 19.68
C VAL A 70 21.25 21.57 19.48
#